data_AF-W4L578-F1
#
_entry.id   AF-W4L578-F1
#
_cell.length_a   1.000
_cell.length_b   1.000
_cell.length_c   1.000
_cell.angle_alpha   90.00
_cell.angle_beta   90.00
_cell.angle_gamma   90.00
#
_symmetry.space_group_name_H-M   'P 1'
#
loop_
_entity.id
_entity.type
_entity.pdbx_description
1 polymer ?
#
loop_
_entity_poly.entity_id
_entity_poly.type
_entity_poly.pdbx_seq_one_letter_code
_entity_poly.pdbx_strand_id
1 'polypeptide(L)' 'MSKGATYSKIFRKAGLAWGKGDLNKAMALLQEGLDLATERGDTDAARMLQADLERYQGLARGETIDLSS' A
#
# COMPACT_ATOMS: atom_id res chain seq x y z
N MET A 1 14.74 2.77 -15.13
CA MET A 1 13.34 2.48 -14.80
C MET A 1 12.69 3.78 -14.32
N SER A 2 11.54 4.19 -14.87
CA SER A 2 10.83 5.37 -14.38
C SER A 2 10.40 5.17 -12.92
N LYS A 3 10.43 6.24 -12.11
CA LYS A 3 10.01 6.20 -10.69
C LYS A 3 8.63 5.53 -10.54
N GLY A 4 7.68 5.87 -11.42
CA GLY A 4 6.33 5.28 -11.43
C GLY A 4 6.30 3.77 -11.66
N ALA A 5 7.24 3.19 -12.43
CA ALA A 5 7.25 1.75 -12.67
C ALA A 5 7.58 0.93 -11.41
N THR A 6 8.30 1.53 -10.46
CA THR A 6 8.65 0.87 -9.19
C THR A 6 7.44 0.75 -8.29
N TYR A 7 6.75 1.86 -8.01
CA TYR A 7 5.59 1.86 -7.11
C TYR A 7 4.40 1.11 -7.72
N SER A 8 4.16 1.23 -9.03
CA SER A 8 3.10 0.44 -9.71
C SER A 8 3.28 -1.07 -9.52
N LYS A 9 4.53 -1.55 -9.46
CA LYS A 9 4.81 -2.97 -9.19
C LYS A 9 4.51 -3.33 -7.74
N ILE A 10 4.77 -2.43 -6.80
CA ILE A 10 4.46 -2.59 -5.37
C ILE A 10 2.95 -2.68 -5.18
N PHE A 11 2.18 -1.72 -5.68
CA PHE A 11 0.72 -1.72 -5.61
C PHE A 11 0.11 -2.99 -6.19
N ARG A 12 0.57 -3.43 -7.38
CA ARG A 12 0.07 -4.66 -8.01
C ARG A 12 0.35 -5.90 -7.16
N LYS A 13 1.55 -6.01 -6.57
CA LYS A 13 1.89 -7.15 -5.72
C LYS A 13 1.11 -7.13 -4.40
N ALA A 14 0.94 -5.96 -3.79
CA ALA A 14 0.18 -5.79 -2.57
C ALA A 14 -1.28 -6.19 -2.78
N GLY A 15 -1.92 -5.71 -3.84
CA GLY A 15 -3.29 -6.09 -4.20
C GLY A 15 -3.46 -7.58 -4.50
N LEU A 16 -2.47 -8.22 -5.14
CA LEU A 16 -2.49 -9.66 -5.37
C LEU A 16 -2.36 -10.46 -4.06
N ALA A 17 -1.49 -10.04 -3.14
CA ALA A 17 -1.35 -10.67 -1.83
C ALA A 17 -2.63 -10.52 -1.01
N TRP A 18 -3.23 -9.32 -1.03
CA TRP A 18 -4.52 -9.04 -0.41
C TRP A 18 -5.63 -9.96 -0.96
N GLY A 19 -5.77 -10.06 -2.28
CA GLY A 19 -6.77 -10.92 -2.92
C GLY A 19 -6.58 -12.42 -2.63
N LYS A 20 -5.41 -12.84 -2.15
CA LYS A 20 -5.13 -14.20 -1.69
C LYS A 20 -5.35 -14.40 -0.19
N GLY A 21 -5.81 -13.36 0.52
CA GLY A 21 -5.96 -13.37 1.98
C GLY A 21 -4.64 -13.21 2.75
N ASP A 22 -3.53 -12.96 2.06
CA ASP A 22 -2.23 -12.76 2.69
C ASP A 22 -2.05 -11.27 3.06
N LEU A 23 -2.83 -10.84 4.05
CA LEU A 23 -2.92 -9.44 4.47
C LEU A 23 -1.57 -8.94 5.02
N ASN A 24 -0.84 -9.78 5.75
CA ASN A 24 0.48 -9.46 6.28
C ASN A 24 1.47 -9.13 5.16
N LYS A 25 1.51 -9.96 4.11
CA LYS A 25 2.37 -9.70 2.95
C LYS A 25 1.93 -8.47 2.17
N ALA A 26 0.64 -8.25 2.05
CA ALA A 26 0.10 -7.07 1.37
C ALA A 26 0.55 -5.78 2.08
N MET A 27 0.45 -5.74 3.40
CA MET A 27 0.89 -4.61 4.24
C MET A 27 2.41 -4.43 4.19
N ALA A 28 3.19 -5.52 4.28
CA ALA A 28 4.65 -5.46 4.21
C ALA A 28 5.14 -4.84 2.90
N LEU A 29 4.53 -5.21 1.77
CA LEU A 29 4.86 -4.63 0.46
C LEU A 29 4.57 -3.12 0.40
N LEU A 30 3.45 -2.68 0.98
CA LEU A 30 3.10 -1.25 1.03
C LEU A 30 4.06 -0.46 1.94
N GLN A 31 4.46 -1.04 3.08
CA GLN A 31 5.46 -0.44 3.97
C GLN A 31 6.83 -0.31 3.29
N GLU A 32 7.31 -1.37 2.62
CA GLU A 32 8.56 -1.32 1.84
C GLU A 32 8.52 -0.22 0.77
N GLY A 33 7.37 -0.05 0.11
CA GLY A 33 7.17 1.01 -0.86
C GLY A 33 7.19 2.40 -0.24
N LEU A 34 6.55 2.56 0.92
CA LEU A 34 6.50 3.81 1.67
C LEU A 34 7.88 4.25 2.12
N ASP A 35 8.67 3.32 2.67
CA ASP A 35 10.04 3.59 3.10
C ASP A 35 10.89 4.03 1.89
N LEU A 36 10.79 3.33 0.77
CA LEU A 36 11.50 3.67 -0.46
C LEU A 36 11.08 5.04 -1.04
N ALA A 37 9.79 5.36 -1.01
CA ALA A 37 9.27 6.64 -1.49
C ALA A 37 9.76 7.79 -0.59
N THR A 38 9.74 7.57 0.73
CA THR A 38 10.26 8.51 1.73
C THR A 38 11.75 8.78 1.55
N GLU A 39 12.56 7.72 1.41
CA GLU A 39 14.01 7.83 1.18
C GLU A 39 14.35 8.62 -0.09
N ARG A 40 13.49 8.53 -1.11
CA ARG A 40 13.67 9.21 -2.40
C ARG A 40 13.06 10.62 -2.44
N GLY A 41 12.40 11.06 -1.37
CA GLY A 41 11.65 12.32 -1.33
C GLY A 41 10.45 12.35 -2.29
N ASP A 42 9.90 11.18 -2.63
CA ASP A 42 8.75 11.03 -3.53
C ASP A 42 7.45 11.12 -2.73
N THR A 43 7.06 12.35 -2.39
CA THR A 43 5.94 12.63 -1.47
C THR A 43 4.60 12.14 -1.99
N ASP A 44 4.36 12.20 -3.31
CA ASP A 44 3.11 11.73 -3.91
C ASP A 44 2.99 10.21 -3.80
N ALA A 45 4.06 9.48 -4.13
CA ALA A 45 4.09 8.03 -3.97
C ALA A 45 3.95 7.62 -2.50
N ALA A 46 4.67 8.29 -1.59
CA ALA A 46 4.59 8.02 -0.16
C ALA A 46 3.16 8.18 0.37
N ARG A 47 2.48 9.28 0.01
CA ARG A 47 1.09 9.52 0.41
C ARG A 47 0.15 8.41 -0.07
N MET A 48 0.29 7.98 -1.32
CA MET A 48 -0.56 6.91 -1.87
C MET A 48 -0.32 5.56 -1.17
N LEU A 49 0.96 5.21 -0.94
CA LEU A 49 1.34 3.97 -0.27
C LEU A 49 0.85 3.95 1.18
N GLN A 50 0.95 5.07 1.88
CA GLN A 50 0.44 5.23 3.23
C GLN A 50 -1.09 5.05 3.29
N ALA A 51 -1.84 5.69 2.39
CA ALA A 51 -3.30 5.58 2.37
C ALA A 51 -3.78 4.14 2.14
N ASP A 52 -3.14 3.40 1.22
CA ASP A 52 -3.46 1.98 0.99
C ASP A 52 -3.07 1.10 2.19
N LEU A 53 -1.97 1.41 2.88
CA LEU A 53 -1.55 0.67 4.06
C LEU A 53 -2.55 0.85 5.22
N GLU A 54 -2.98 2.09 5.47
CA GLU A 54 -4.01 2.41 6.47
C GLU A 54 -5.33 1.69 6.15
N ARG A 55 -5.74 1.70 4.87
CA ARG A 55 -6.91 0.96 4.40
C ARG A 55 -6.79 -0.53 4.70
N TYR A 56 -5.64 -1.14 4.42
CA TYR A 56 -5.42 -2.57 4.64
C TYR A 56 -5.39 -2.92 6.13
N GLN A 57 -4.81 -2.05 6.96
CA GLN A 57 -4.83 -2.20 8.42
C GLN A 57 -6.24 -2.14 8.99
N GLY A 58 -7.06 -1.17 8.57
CA GLY A 58 -8.44 -1.07 9.03
C GLY A 58 -9.25 -2.31 8.66
N LEU A 59 -9.18 -2.73 7.39
CA LEU A 59 -9.84 -3.94 6.93
C LEU A 59 -9.35 -5.21 7.66
N ALA A 60 -8.05 -5.33 7.96
CA ALA A 60 -7.50 -6.45 8.73
C ALA A 60 -7.97 -6.48 10.19
N ARG A 61 -8.25 -5.31 10.79
CA ARG A 61 -8.86 -5.19 12.13
C ARG A 61 -10.38 -5.42 12.13
N GLY A 62 -10.98 -5.66 10.97
CA GLY A 62 -12.43 -5.77 10.82
C GLY A 62 -13.16 -4.43 10.88
N GLU A 63 -12.44 -3.31 10.70
CA GLU A 63 -13.05 -2.00 10.58
C GLU A 63 -13.76 -1.93 9.22
N THR A 64 -15.10 -1.91 9.24
CA THR A 64 -15.89 -1.50 8.07
C THR A 64 -15.54 -0.05 7.77
N ILE A 65 -14.83 0.17 6.66
CA ILE A 65 -14.73 1.51 6.07
C ILE A 65 -16.14 1.84 5.62
N ASP A 66 -16.80 2.72 6.37
CA ASP A 66 -18.03 3.33 5.91
C ASP A 66 -17.69 4.21 4.70
N LEU A 67 -18.00 3.69 3.52
CA LEU A 67 -17.82 4.41 2.25
C LEU A 67 -18.95 5.42 2.00
N SER A 68 -19.83 5.67 2.98
CA SER A 68 -20.82 6.74 2.93
C SER A 68 -20.25 8.04 3.51
N SER A 69 -19.40 8.73 2.75
CA SER A 69 -19.05 10.15 2.98
C SER A 69 -18.71 10.83 1.67
#